data_AF-A0A8H6RQ05-F1
#
_entry.id   AF-A0A8H6RQ05-F1
#
_cell.length_a   1.000
_cell.length_b   1.000
_cell.length_c   1.000
_cell.angle_alpha   90.00
_cell.angle_beta   90.00
_cell.angle_gamma   90.00
#
_symmetry.space_group_name_H-M   'P 1'
#
loop_
_entity.id
_entity.type
_entity.pdbx_description
1 polymer ?
#
loop_
_entity_poly.entity_id
_entity_poly.type
_entity_poly.pdbx_seq_one_letter_code
_entity_poly.pdbx_strand_id
1 'polypeptide(L)'
;MQTTLTIHCVGAARIQACKEQFLVNGREIVHFPNTTFIATNNATATVYESHGRIEMTFPETSYGNCSQQYYKTQYTILKTEKTEEALPNLSLKPEGQVYWYHDVYVEPAALVTSIPCSSLKG
;
A
#
# COMPACT_ATOMS: atom_id res chain seq x y z
N MET A 1 11.28 21.31 0.89
CA MET A 1 11.34 19.89 1.27
C MET A 1 9.94 19.32 1.12
N GLN A 2 9.71 18.51 0.08
CA GLN A 2 8.43 17.82 -0.12
C GLN A 2 8.56 16.48 0.62
N THR A 3 8.02 16.41 1.85
CA THR A 3 8.34 15.35 2.81
C THR A 3 7.43 14.13 2.73
N THR A 4 6.48 14.08 1.79
CA THR A 4 5.57 12.95 1.64
C THR A 4 5.22 12.74 0.17
N LEU A 5 5.46 11.54 -0.35
CA LEU A 5 4.87 11.09 -1.61
C LEU A 5 3.51 10.49 -1.27
N THR A 6 2.44 11.24 -1.53
CA THR A 6 1.07 10.70 -1.44
C THR A 6 0.69 10.06 -2.76
N ILE A 7 0.55 8.73 -2.77
CA ILE A 7 0.05 8.00 -3.94
C ILE A 7 -1.46 7.87 -3.79
N HIS A 8 -2.21 8.45 -4.73
CA HIS A 8 -3.67 8.54 -4.65
C HIS A 8 -4.31 7.89 -5.88
N CYS A 9 -4.71 6.63 -5.73
CA CYS A 9 -5.18 5.80 -6.85
C CYS A 9 -6.63 5.35 -6.59
N VAL A 10 -7.54 5.78 -7.47
CA VAL A 10 -8.98 5.52 -7.36
C VAL A 10 -9.45 4.63 -8.51
N GLY A 11 -10.12 3.53 -8.18
CA GLY A 11 -10.60 2.52 -9.11
C GLY A 11 -9.53 1.51 -9.51
N ALA A 12 -9.97 0.28 -9.79
CA ALA A 12 -9.09 -0.87 -10.03
C ALA A 12 -8.02 -0.62 -11.08
N ALA A 13 -8.38 -0.05 -12.24
CA ALA A 13 -7.43 0.23 -13.32
C ALA A 13 -6.33 1.23 -12.93
N ARG A 14 -6.66 2.28 -12.16
CA ARG A 14 -5.65 3.24 -11.70
C ARG A 14 -4.80 2.66 -10.59
N ILE A 15 -5.38 1.86 -9.68
CA ILE A 15 -4.62 1.16 -8.64
C ILE A 15 -3.59 0.23 -9.28
N GLN A 16 -4.00 -0.54 -10.29
CA GLN A 16 -3.09 -1.40 -11.05
C GLN A 16 -1.98 -0.58 -11.73
N ALA A 17 -2.33 0.45 -12.50
CA ALA A 17 -1.34 1.30 -13.17
C ALA A 17 -0.36 1.95 -12.19
N CYS A 18 -0.84 2.40 -11.04
CA CYS A 18 0.01 2.92 -9.97
C CYS A 18 1.01 1.87 -9.53
N LYS A 19 0.58 0.64 -9.24
CA LYS A 19 1.45 -0.44 -8.76
C LYS A 19 2.45 -0.90 -9.82
N GLU A 20 2.03 -1.01 -11.09
CA GLU A 20 2.90 -1.42 -12.19
C GLU A 20 4.12 -0.50 -12.37
N GLN A 21 3.96 0.81 -12.15
CA GLN A 21 5.09 1.76 -12.20
C GLN A 21 6.19 1.44 -11.18
N PHE A 22 5.86 0.79 -10.06
CA PHE A 22 6.84 0.40 -9.06
C PHE A 22 7.54 -0.93 -9.37
N LEU A 23 6.92 -1.79 -10.19
CA LEU A 23 7.39 -3.14 -10.51
C LEU A 23 8.30 -3.18 -11.76
N VAL A 24 8.58 -2.03 -12.38
CA VAL A 24 9.43 -1.94 -13.57
C VAL A 24 10.85 -2.43 -13.30
N ASN A 25 11.50 -2.96 -14.35
CA ASN A 25 12.92 -3.38 -14.33
C ASN A 25 13.25 -4.50 -13.32
N GLY A 26 12.34 -5.48 -13.16
CA GLY A 26 12.56 -6.64 -12.29
C GLY A 26 12.54 -6.30 -10.80
N ARG A 27 11.83 -5.23 -10.43
CA ARG A 27 11.62 -4.85 -9.04
C ARG A 27 10.48 -5.66 -8.43
N GLU A 28 10.66 -6.08 -7.19
CA GLU A 28 9.58 -6.67 -6.41
C GLU A 28 9.31 -5.81 -5.19
N ILE A 29 8.06 -5.81 -4.75
CA ILE A 29 7.62 -5.03 -3.60
C ILE A 29 6.84 -5.92 -2.67
N VAL A 30 7.31 -6.02 -1.42
CA VAL A 30 6.70 -6.80 -0.36
C VAL A 30 6.25 -5.86 0.74
N HIS A 31 4.97 -5.90 1.08
CA HIS A 31 4.43 -5.13 2.20
C HIS A 31 4.47 -6.00 3.47
N PHE A 32 5.07 -5.48 4.53
CA PHE A 32 5.09 -6.07 5.86
C PHE A 32 4.25 -5.19 6.81
N PRO A 33 2.93 -5.41 6.88
CA PRO A 33 2.07 -4.69 7.80
C PRO A 33 2.40 -5.07 9.26
N ASN A 34 2.43 -4.07 10.13
CA ASN A 34 2.59 -4.24 11.58
C ASN A 34 1.28 -3.97 12.33
N THR A 35 0.51 -2.98 11.88
CA THR A 35 -0.74 -2.60 12.53
C THR A 35 -1.78 -2.28 11.45
N THR A 36 -2.97 -2.83 11.61
CA THR A 36 -4.11 -2.56 10.74
C THR A 36 -5.34 -2.30 11.59
N PHE A 37 -6.05 -1.21 11.32
CA PHE A 37 -7.25 -0.81 12.08
C PHE A 37 -8.26 -0.13 11.15
N ILE A 38 -9.50 0.00 11.64
CA ILE A 38 -10.55 0.75 10.94
C ILE A 38 -10.35 2.23 11.25
N ALA A 39 -10.01 3.03 10.23
CA ALA A 39 -9.88 4.48 10.35
C ALA A 39 -11.25 5.16 10.33
N THR A 40 -12.13 4.73 9.43
CA THR A 40 -13.53 5.17 9.37
C THR A 40 -14.42 4.05 8.87
N ASN A 41 -15.69 4.05 9.29
CA ASN A 41 -16.72 3.13 8.82
C ASN A 41 -18.00 3.92 8.63
N ASN A 42 -18.67 3.75 7.49
CA ASN A 42 -19.95 4.37 7.23
C ASN A 42 -20.84 3.43 6.41
N ALA A 43 -22.02 3.91 6.02
CA ALA A 43 -22.99 3.11 5.27
C ALA A 43 -22.46 2.60 3.92
N THR A 44 -21.51 3.27 3.30
CA THR A 44 -21.07 2.96 1.92
C THR A 44 -19.73 2.23 1.85
N ALA A 45 -18.88 2.39 2.85
CA ALA A 45 -17.54 1.83 2.85
C ALA A 45 -16.96 1.69 4.26
N THR A 46 -15.96 0.82 4.35
CA THR A 46 -15.04 0.74 5.49
C THR A 46 -13.65 1.15 5.01
N VAL A 47 -13.03 2.09 5.70
CA VAL A 47 -11.66 2.52 5.44
C VAL A 47 -10.74 1.88 6.47
N TYR A 48 -9.85 1.03 5.98
CA TYR A 48 -8.78 0.44 6.76
C TYR A 48 -7.54 1.30 6.63
N GLU A 49 -6.81 1.49 7.73
CA GLU A 49 -5.47 2.05 7.71
C GLU A 49 -4.48 0.98 8.14
N SER A 50 -3.45 0.77 7.32
CA SER A 50 -2.37 -0.17 7.56
C SER A 50 -1.06 0.58 7.66
N HIS A 51 -0.32 0.31 8.73
CA HIS A 51 1.03 0.81 8.95
C HIS A 51 2.01 -0.33 8.86
N GLY A 52 3.18 -0.07 8.33
CA GLY A 52 4.22 -1.08 8.29
C GLY A 52 5.46 -0.60 7.58
N ARG A 53 6.18 -1.58 7.03
CA ARG A 53 7.28 -1.32 6.11
C ARG A 53 7.00 -1.96 4.77
N ILE A 54 7.49 -1.34 3.73
CA ILE A 54 7.57 -1.90 2.40
C ILE A 54 9.04 -2.17 2.14
N GLU A 55 9.34 -3.38 1.70
CA GLU A 55 10.65 -3.76 1.22
C GLU A 55 10.58 -3.87 -0.30
N MET A 56 11.59 -3.34 -0.97
CA MET A 56 11.70 -3.40 -2.42
C MET A 56 13.00 -4.07 -2.77
N THR A 57 12.93 -5.10 -3.59
CA THR A 57 14.07 -5.71 -4.24
C THR A 57 14.25 -5.09 -5.62
N PHE A 58 15.50 -4.94 -6.04
CA PHE A 58 15.87 -4.38 -7.34
C PHE A 58 17.17 -5.03 -7.82
N PRO A 59 17.48 -4.97 -9.12
CA PRO A 59 18.78 -5.40 -9.63
C PRO A 59 19.91 -4.80 -8.80
N GLU A 60 20.90 -5.62 -8.46
CA GLU A 60 21.95 -5.26 -7.52
C GLU A 60 22.64 -3.94 -7.90
N THR A 61 22.76 -3.05 -6.91
CA THR A 61 23.43 -1.77 -7.04
C THR A 61 24.64 -1.72 -6.10
N SER A 62 25.39 -0.62 -6.10
CA SER A 62 26.48 -0.38 -5.14
C SER A 62 26.03 -0.35 -3.66
N TYR A 63 24.72 -0.35 -3.39
CA TYR A 63 24.13 -0.32 -2.05
C TYR A 63 23.39 -1.62 -1.69
N GLY A 64 23.60 -2.69 -2.45
CA GLY A 64 22.88 -3.96 -2.34
C GLY A 64 21.71 -4.05 -3.32
N ASN A 65 20.87 -5.08 -3.12
CA ASN A 65 19.73 -5.42 -3.98
C ASN A 65 18.37 -5.26 -3.29
N CYS A 66 18.35 -4.70 -2.07
CA CYS A 66 17.14 -4.54 -1.28
C CYS A 66 17.19 -3.30 -0.40
N SER A 67 16.12 -2.51 -0.40
CA SER A 67 15.93 -1.40 0.54
C SER A 67 14.50 -1.34 1.06
N GLN A 68 14.28 -0.63 2.18
CA GLN A 68 12.96 -0.50 2.78
C GLN A 68 12.52 0.94 3.03
N GLN A 69 11.22 1.12 3.15
CA GLN A 69 10.54 2.34 3.56
C GLN A 69 9.45 1.99 4.57
N TYR A 70 9.04 2.96 5.39
CA TYR A 70 7.88 2.87 6.25
C TYR A 70 6.68 3.51 5.58
N TYR A 71 5.51 2.90 5.75
CA TYR A 71 4.29 3.37 5.12
C TYR A 71 3.14 3.48 6.11
N LYS A 72 2.20 4.37 5.77
CA LYS A 72 0.83 4.33 6.25
C LYS A 72 -0.06 4.46 5.03
N THR A 73 -0.96 3.50 4.86
CA THR A 73 -1.83 3.42 3.68
C THR A 73 -3.26 3.21 4.11
N GLN A 74 -4.17 3.95 3.48
CA GLN A 74 -5.60 3.76 3.62
C GLN A 74 -6.16 2.97 2.42
N TYR A 75 -6.98 1.98 2.73
CA TYR A 75 -7.72 1.17 1.77
C TYR A 75 -9.21 1.38 2.02
N THR A 76 -9.94 1.91 1.04
CA THR A 76 -11.39 2.00 1.12
C THR A 76 -12.02 0.81 0.42
N ILE A 77 -12.77 0.04 1.20
CA ILE A 77 -13.48 -1.14 0.73
C ILE A 77 -14.96 -0.82 0.71
N LEU A 78 -15.58 -0.94 -0.46
CA LEU A 78 -17.01 -0.67 -0.62
C LEU A 78 -17.84 -1.75 0.07
N LYS A 79 -19.00 -1.37 0.59
CA LYS A 79 -20.02 -2.30 1.08
C LYS A 79 -21.00 -2.62 -0.04
N THR A 80 -21.44 -3.87 -0.09
CA THR A 80 -22.53 -4.28 -0.99
C THR A 80 -23.88 -3.80 -0.47
N GLU A 81 -24.09 -3.92 0.84
CA GLU A 81 -25.25 -3.39 1.54
C GLU A 81 -24.93 -2.02 2.16
N LYS A 82 -25.79 -1.03 1.91
CA LYS A 82 -25.54 0.37 2.29
C LYS A 82 -25.99 0.69 3.72
N THR A 83 -25.40 0.04 4.72
CA THR A 83 -25.66 0.27 6.15
C THR A 83 -24.35 0.34 6.94
N GLU A 84 -24.36 0.97 8.11
CA GLU A 84 -23.14 1.17 8.89
C GLU A 84 -22.63 -0.15 9.48
N GLU A 85 -23.55 -1.07 9.78
CA GLU A 85 -23.32 -2.39 10.35
C GLU A 85 -22.91 -3.43 9.30
N ALA A 86 -23.21 -3.20 8.02
CA ALA A 86 -22.86 -4.12 6.95
C ALA A 86 -21.35 -4.33 6.86
N LEU A 87 -20.96 -5.57 6.57
CA LEU A 87 -19.56 -5.95 6.37
C LEU A 87 -19.04 -5.38 5.03
N PRO A 88 -17.75 -5.00 4.97
CA PRO A 88 -17.12 -4.60 3.72
C PRO A 88 -17.02 -5.77 2.74
N ASN A 89 -17.02 -5.47 1.45
CA ASN A 89 -16.89 -6.46 0.38
C ASN A 89 -15.45 -7.02 0.31
N LEU A 90 -15.17 -8.03 1.13
CA LEU A 90 -13.90 -8.76 1.19
C LEU A 90 -13.92 -10.04 0.34
N SER A 91 -14.66 -10.04 -0.76
CA SER A 91 -14.68 -11.19 -1.68
C SER A 91 -13.26 -11.54 -2.16
N LEU A 92 -13.03 -12.73 -2.71
CA LEU A 92 -11.75 -13.04 -3.38
C LEU A 92 -11.79 -12.72 -4.88
N LYS A 93 -12.95 -12.27 -5.39
CA LYS A 93 -13.12 -11.88 -6.80
C LYS A 93 -12.76 -10.41 -6.98
N PRO A 94 -11.68 -10.06 -7.70
CA PRO A 94 -11.05 -8.73 -7.70
C PRO A 94 -11.93 -7.56 -8.18
N GLU A 95 -13.14 -7.82 -8.63
CA GLU A 95 -14.06 -6.84 -9.21
C GLU A 95 -14.66 -5.93 -8.14
N GLY A 96 -14.11 -4.72 -8.00
CA GLY A 96 -14.77 -3.59 -7.34
C GLY A 96 -14.71 -3.51 -5.82
N GLN A 97 -13.82 -4.25 -5.17
CA GLN A 97 -13.73 -4.28 -3.70
C GLN A 97 -12.98 -3.08 -3.15
N VAL A 98 -11.72 -2.91 -3.57
CA VAL A 98 -10.88 -1.78 -3.17
C VAL A 98 -11.13 -0.65 -4.16
N TYR A 99 -11.90 0.34 -3.73
CA TYR A 99 -12.23 1.50 -4.56
C TYR A 99 -11.14 2.57 -4.50
N TRP A 100 -10.44 2.67 -3.38
CA TRP A 100 -9.44 3.70 -3.17
C TRP A 100 -8.24 3.15 -2.41
N TYR A 101 -7.05 3.44 -2.95
CA TYR A 101 -5.75 3.19 -2.35
C TYR A 101 -5.05 4.53 -2.15
N HIS A 102 -4.66 4.83 -0.91
CA HIS A 102 -4.04 6.09 -0.57
C HIS A 102 -2.86 5.90 0.38
N ASP A 103 -1.64 6.11 -0.11
CA ASP A 103 -0.46 6.19 0.75
C ASP A 103 -0.46 7.57 1.42
N VAL A 104 -0.96 7.64 2.67
CA VAL A 104 -0.99 8.89 3.45
C VAL A 104 0.39 9.27 3.98
N TYR A 105 1.29 8.29 4.06
CA TYR A 105 2.66 8.47 4.52
C TYR A 105 3.61 7.46 3.90
N VAL A 106 4.76 7.95 3.45
CA VAL A 106 5.87 7.12 2.97
C VAL A 106 7.18 7.78 3.39
N GLU A 107 8.03 7.06 4.10
CA GLU A 107 9.34 7.56 4.54
C GLU A 107 10.43 6.49 4.49
N PRO A 108 11.60 6.77 3.89
CA PRO A 108 11.92 7.94 3.07
C PRO A 108 11.09 7.99 1.79
N ALA A 109 10.74 9.17 1.28
CA ALA A 109 9.99 9.35 0.04
C ALA A 109 10.86 9.10 -1.22
N ALA A 110 11.49 7.93 -1.30
CA ALA A 110 12.40 7.55 -2.39
C ALA A 110 12.30 6.06 -2.68
N LEU A 111 12.14 5.68 -3.95
CA LEU A 111 12.02 4.28 -4.41
C LEU A 111 13.18 3.36 -4.05
N VAL A 112 14.37 3.90 -3.86
CA VAL A 112 15.53 3.16 -3.35
C VAL A 112 16.07 3.99 -2.21
N THR A 113 16.20 3.37 -1.05
CA THR A 113 16.69 4.02 0.16
C THR A 113 17.98 3.38 0.62
N SER A 114 18.70 4.06 1.51
CA SER A 114 19.86 3.49 2.21
C SER A 114 19.46 2.60 3.40
N ILE A 115 18.17 2.37 3.63
CA ILE A 115 17.69 1.56 4.75
C ILE A 115 17.66 0.10 4.30
N PRO A 116 18.47 -0.79 4.88
CA PRO A 116 18.50 -2.19 4.48
C PRO A 116 17.20 -2.90 4.85
N CYS A 117 16.82 -3.89 4.05
CA CYS A 117 15.66 -4.74 4.31
C CYS A 117 15.80 -5.50 5.62
N SER A 118 14.77 -5.45 6.45
CA SER A 118 14.78 -6.12 7.76
C SER A 118 14.54 -7.62 7.62
N SER A 119 13.84 -8.07 6.57
CA SER A 119 13.67 -9.50 6.27
C SER A 119 14.99 -10.26 6.08
N LEU A 120 16.05 -9.55 5.67
CA LEU A 120 17.38 -10.14 5.44
C LEU A 120 18.20 -10.33 6.73
N LYS A 121 17.70 -9.87 7.89
CA LYS A 121 18.48 -9.89 9.14
C LYS A 121 18.42 -11.20 9.92
N GLY A 122 17.52 -12.12 9.57
CA GLY A 122 17.35 -13.40 10.27
C GLY A 122 16.68 -13.26 11.63
#